data_AF-A0A978VBH9-F1
#
_entry.id   AF-A0A978VBH9-F1
#
_cell.length_a   1.000
_cell.length_b   1.000
_cell.length_c   1.000
_cell.angle_alpha   90.00
_cell.angle_beta   90.00
_cell.angle_gamma   90.00
#
_symmetry.space_group_name_H-M   'P 1'
#
loop_
_entity.id
_entity.type
_entity.pdbx_description
1 polymer ?
#
loop_
_entity_poly.entity_id
_entity_poly.type
_entity_poly.pdbx_seq_one_letter_code
_entity_poly.pdbx_strand_id
1 'polypeptide(L)'
;MASKPGILTDWPWTPLGSFKYVILAPWVIPATYSFLFHEDENKRNVSDILIFPFMLWRMLHNQIWITLSRYRTAKGRTRIVDKGLEFDQVDRERNWDDQILFNATLFYLASKTLKGATNLPVWRTDGVILTILLHAGPVEFLYYWLHRALHHHYLYSRYHSHHHSSIVTEPITSVTHPFAEHIAYFMLFAIPMLTTVFTETGSIASFCGYVTYIDFMNNMGHCNFELVPNWIFSAFPPLKYLMYTPSFHSLHHTQFRTNYSLFMPIYDYIYGTMDKSSDSLYESSIKRQDEVPDVVHLMHLTTPESIYHLRLGFASLASQPHIASKWYLWLTWPVTVWTMMLTRIYGRTFVVERHRFDKLKLQTWSLPKYKLQYLLQWQSQSINSLIEEAILEAEEKGVKVLSLGLLNQASEIYFLNFLYLACKLSKLTVILHGCIQSYYMC
;
A
#
# COMPACT_ATOMS: atom_id res chain seq x y z
N MET A 1 -9.48 10.88 14.26
CA MET A 1 -9.53 12.30 13.85
C MET A 1 -8.42 13.06 14.54
N ALA A 2 -8.09 14.28 14.09
CA ALA A 2 -7.14 15.15 14.76
C ALA A 2 -7.57 15.41 16.22
N SER A 3 -6.60 15.65 17.11
CA SER A 3 -6.86 15.78 18.55
C SER A 3 -7.83 16.93 18.91
N LYS A 4 -7.86 17.99 18.10
CA LYS A 4 -8.77 19.14 18.22
C LYS A 4 -9.16 19.59 16.80
N PRO A 5 -10.14 18.96 16.13
CA PRO A 5 -10.44 19.20 14.71
C PRO A 5 -10.55 20.69 14.35
N GLY A 6 -9.87 21.08 13.26
CA GLY A 6 -9.96 22.44 12.69
C GLY A 6 -11.13 22.61 11.72
N ILE A 7 -11.24 23.81 11.15
CA ILE A 7 -12.18 24.09 10.05
C ILE A 7 -11.76 23.27 8.82
N LEU A 8 -12.74 22.71 8.09
CA LEU A 8 -12.52 21.80 6.96
C LEU A 8 -11.68 20.56 7.34
N THR A 9 -11.97 19.95 8.50
CA THR A 9 -11.34 18.67 8.87
C THR A 9 -11.89 17.54 8.01
N ASP A 10 -13.21 17.42 7.92
CA ASP A 10 -13.88 16.35 7.18
C ASP A 10 -14.00 16.67 5.68
N TRP A 11 -14.08 15.62 4.88
CA TRP A 11 -14.29 15.73 3.44
C TRP A 11 -15.74 16.18 3.16
N PRO A 12 -15.98 17.01 2.13
CA PRO A 12 -17.33 17.47 1.80
C PRO A 12 -18.33 16.34 1.51
N TRP A 13 -17.84 15.18 1.11
CA TRP A 13 -18.64 14.00 0.77
C TRP A 13 -18.60 12.89 1.81
N THR A 14 -18.07 13.13 3.02
CA THR A 14 -18.18 12.17 4.12
C THR A 14 -19.60 11.64 4.31
N PRO A 15 -20.68 12.45 4.21
CA PRO A 15 -22.06 11.95 4.31
C PRO A 15 -22.47 10.93 3.24
N LEU A 16 -21.79 10.89 2.08
CA LEU A 16 -22.10 9.93 1.02
C LEU A 16 -21.59 8.51 1.32
N GLY A 17 -20.65 8.36 2.27
CA GLY A 17 -20.04 7.07 2.61
C GLY A 17 -19.58 6.31 1.36
N SER A 18 -20.05 5.08 1.19
CA SER A 18 -19.72 4.22 0.04
C SER A 18 -20.18 4.76 -1.32
N PHE A 19 -21.09 5.74 -1.36
CA PHE A 19 -21.59 6.34 -2.61
C PHE A 19 -20.73 7.49 -3.14
N LYS A 20 -19.64 7.86 -2.45
CA LYS A 20 -18.76 8.98 -2.82
C LYS A 20 -18.27 8.99 -4.27
N TYR A 21 -18.16 7.84 -4.91
CA TYR A 21 -17.74 7.74 -6.32
C TYR A 21 -18.69 8.44 -7.31
N VAL A 22 -19.96 8.69 -6.91
CA VAL A 22 -20.93 9.44 -7.72
C VAL A 22 -20.46 10.86 -8.05
N ILE A 23 -19.55 11.43 -7.25
CA ILE A 23 -18.95 12.76 -7.45
C ILE A 23 -18.26 12.88 -8.81
N LEU A 24 -17.74 11.77 -9.34
CA LEU A 24 -17.08 11.76 -10.64
C LEU A 24 -18.05 11.69 -11.83
N ALA A 25 -19.30 11.26 -11.62
CA ALA A 25 -20.25 11.05 -12.71
C ALA A 25 -20.51 12.33 -13.55
N PRO A 26 -20.70 13.54 -12.98
CA PRO A 26 -20.87 14.78 -13.74
C PRO A 26 -19.67 15.16 -14.61
N TRP A 27 -18.50 14.54 -14.38
CA TRP A 27 -17.27 14.84 -15.11
C TRP A 27 -16.98 13.77 -16.16
N VAL A 28 -16.99 12.50 -15.75
CA VAL A 28 -16.64 11.35 -16.59
C VAL A 28 -17.67 11.10 -17.67
N ILE A 29 -18.98 11.22 -17.37
CA ILE A 29 -20.04 10.95 -18.36
C ILE A 29 -19.98 11.95 -19.52
N PRO A 30 -19.94 13.28 -19.30
CA PRO A 30 -19.80 14.22 -20.41
C PRO A 30 -18.47 14.07 -21.16
N ALA A 31 -17.35 13.85 -20.46
CA ALA A 31 -16.06 13.65 -21.12
C ALA A 31 -16.08 12.43 -22.06
N THR A 32 -16.67 11.32 -21.60
CA THR A 32 -16.82 10.10 -22.40
C THR A 32 -17.78 10.32 -23.57
N TYR A 33 -18.91 10.97 -23.33
CA TYR A 33 -19.90 11.27 -24.38
C TYR A 33 -19.31 12.17 -25.47
N SER A 34 -18.65 13.27 -25.08
CA SER A 34 -17.97 14.17 -26.01
C SER A 34 -16.81 13.51 -26.76
N PHE A 35 -16.15 12.51 -26.20
CA PHE A 35 -15.13 11.78 -26.94
C PHE A 35 -15.72 10.82 -27.98
N LEU A 36 -16.78 10.09 -27.63
CA LEU A 36 -17.37 9.05 -28.49
C LEU A 36 -18.28 9.58 -29.60
N PHE A 37 -19.07 10.62 -29.31
CA PHE A 37 -20.17 11.06 -30.18
C PHE A 37 -19.91 12.39 -30.90
N HIS A 38 -18.74 13.01 -30.71
CA HIS A 38 -18.41 14.23 -31.44
C HIS A 38 -17.93 13.89 -32.86
N GLU A 39 -18.63 14.44 -33.87
CA GLU A 39 -18.41 14.14 -35.30
C GLU A 39 -17.06 14.66 -35.81
N ASP A 40 -16.57 15.75 -35.23
CA ASP A 40 -15.28 16.37 -35.54
C ASP A 40 -14.17 15.79 -34.66
N GLU A 41 -13.29 14.98 -35.24
CA GLU A 41 -12.17 14.34 -34.54
C GLU A 41 -11.20 15.36 -33.92
N ASN A 42 -11.06 16.55 -34.51
CA ASN A 42 -10.18 17.61 -34.01
C ASN A 42 -10.72 18.27 -32.73
N LYS A 43 -11.99 18.02 -32.39
CA LYS A 43 -12.62 18.51 -31.16
C LYS A 43 -12.63 17.47 -30.03
N ARG A 44 -12.11 16.26 -30.27
CA ARG A 44 -11.96 15.22 -29.24
C ARG A 44 -10.79 15.57 -28.31
N ASN A 45 -11.10 16.01 -27.09
CA ASN A 45 -10.09 16.31 -26.08
C ASN A 45 -9.55 15.01 -25.45
N VAL A 46 -8.43 14.51 -25.97
CA VAL A 46 -7.78 13.29 -25.48
C VAL A 46 -7.33 13.46 -24.01
N SER A 47 -6.87 14.64 -23.60
CA SER A 47 -6.48 14.90 -22.21
C SER A 47 -7.65 14.69 -21.23
N ASP A 48 -8.88 15.05 -21.59
CA ASP A 48 -10.06 14.90 -20.72
C ASP A 48 -10.42 13.44 -20.46
N ILE A 49 -10.46 12.63 -21.52
CA ILE A 49 -10.83 11.22 -21.38
C ILE A 49 -9.76 10.43 -20.62
N LEU A 50 -8.48 10.84 -20.71
CA LEU A 50 -7.37 10.18 -20.02
C LEU A 50 -7.35 10.42 -18.50
N ILE A 51 -8.05 11.44 -17.98
CA ILE A 51 -8.11 11.70 -16.53
C ILE A 51 -8.66 10.48 -15.79
N PHE A 52 -9.75 9.87 -16.26
CA PHE A 52 -10.38 8.75 -15.55
C PHE A 52 -9.51 7.49 -15.53
N PRO A 53 -8.98 6.97 -16.67
CA PRO A 53 -7.99 5.90 -16.67
C PRO A 53 -6.76 6.20 -15.80
N PHE A 54 -6.29 7.45 -15.78
CA PHE A 54 -5.19 7.84 -14.93
C PHE A 54 -5.54 7.75 -13.43
N MET A 55 -6.75 8.10 -13.03
CA MET A 55 -7.20 7.91 -11.64
C MET A 55 -7.28 6.42 -11.26
N LEU A 56 -7.74 5.56 -12.17
CA LEU A 56 -7.72 4.11 -11.95
C LEU A 56 -6.28 3.58 -11.81
N TRP A 57 -5.34 4.11 -12.60
CA TRP A 57 -3.92 3.81 -12.44
C TRP A 57 -3.42 4.19 -11.05
N ARG A 58 -3.74 5.40 -10.56
CA ARG A 58 -3.36 5.82 -9.20
C ARG A 58 -3.93 4.89 -8.13
N MET A 59 -5.19 4.47 -8.25
CA MET A 59 -5.78 3.49 -7.32
C MET A 59 -5.03 2.15 -7.35
N LEU A 60 -4.75 1.62 -8.55
CA LEU A 60 -4.02 0.37 -8.72
C LEU A 60 -2.60 0.46 -8.17
N HIS A 61 -1.88 1.55 -8.48
CA HIS A 61 -0.53 1.81 -8.01
C HIS A 61 -0.45 1.82 -6.48
N ASN A 62 -1.35 2.54 -5.81
CA ASN A 62 -1.44 2.54 -4.34
C ASN A 62 -1.76 1.14 -3.79
N GLN A 63 -2.70 0.41 -4.39
CA GLN A 63 -3.04 -0.94 -3.94
C GLN A 63 -1.87 -1.93 -4.08
N ILE A 64 -1.05 -1.82 -5.14
CA ILE A 64 0.17 -2.62 -5.30
C ILE A 64 1.15 -2.33 -4.15
N TRP A 65 1.36 -1.04 -3.82
CA TRP A 65 2.22 -0.64 -2.72
C TRP A 65 1.72 -1.14 -1.36
N ILE A 66 0.43 -1.02 -1.08
CA ILE A 66 -0.19 -1.56 0.15
C ILE A 66 0.09 -3.06 0.26
N THR A 67 -0.16 -3.80 -0.82
CA THR A 67 0.04 -5.25 -0.88
C THR A 67 1.50 -5.61 -0.63
N LEU A 68 2.44 -4.89 -1.26
CA LEU A 68 3.87 -5.08 -1.09
C LEU A 68 4.33 -4.75 0.34
N SER A 69 3.90 -3.62 0.89
CA SER A 69 4.20 -3.18 2.26
C SER A 69 3.76 -4.20 3.29
N ARG A 70 2.50 -4.68 3.21
CA ARG A 70 1.96 -5.69 4.11
C ARG A 70 2.71 -7.01 4.01
N TYR A 71 3.01 -7.46 2.79
CA TYR A 71 3.75 -8.70 2.57
C TYR A 71 5.17 -8.63 3.17
N ARG A 72 5.90 -7.55 2.91
CA ARG A 72 7.26 -7.36 3.42
C ARG A 72 7.28 -7.22 4.95
N THR A 73 6.33 -6.48 5.50
CA THR A 73 6.19 -6.28 6.95
C THR A 73 5.82 -7.56 7.68
N ALA A 74 4.94 -8.39 7.08
CA ALA A 74 4.55 -9.70 7.63
C ALA A 74 5.75 -10.67 7.71
N LYS A 75 6.62 -10.67 6.69
CA LYS A 75 7.87 -11.46 6.68
C LYS A 75 8.91 -10.94 7.69
N GLY A 76 8.90 -9.65 7.99
CA GLY A 76 9.76 -9.01 8.99
C GLY A 76 11.16 -8.62 8.50
N ARG A 77 11.56 -9.06 7.31
CA ARG A 77 12.82 -8.63 6.66
C ARG A 77 12.78 -7.14 6.37
N THR A 78 13.90 -6.46 6.58
CA THR A 78 14.02 -5.02 6.30
C THR A 78 12.99 -4.12 7.00
N ARG A 79 12.25 -4.63 7.98
CA ARG A 79 11.18 -3.89 8.68
C ARG A 79 11.75 -2.80 9.57
N ILE A 80 11.14 -1.63 9.52
CA ILE A 80 11.57 -0.45 10.27
C ILE A 80 10.92 -0.43 11.66
N VAL A 81 9.61 -0.23 11.73
CA VAL A 81 8.85 -0.20 12.99
C VAL A 81 8.33 -1.59 13.33
N ASP A 82 8.65 -2.07 14.55
CA ASP A 82 8.21 -3.36 15.05
C ASP A 82 6.99 -3.26 15.97
N LYS A 83 5.87 -2.84 15.39
CA LYS A 83 4.55 -2.80 16.04
C LYS A 83 3.48 -3.36 15.10
N GLY A 84 2.39 -3.85 15.68
CA GLY A 84 1.21 -4.25 14.92
C GLY A 84 0.42 -3.03 14.43
N LEU A 85 -0.42 -3.24 13.42
CA LEU A 85 -1.42 -2.25 13.02
C LEU A 85 -2.60 -2.33 13.98
N GLU A 86 -2.94 -1.19 14.59
CA GLU A 86 -4.09 -1.06 15.48
C GLU A 86 -5.38 -0.91 14.68
N PHE A 87 -6.50 -1.42 15.21
CA PHE A 87 -7.81 -1.33 14.55
C PHE A 87 -8.22 0.12 14.25
N ASP A 88 -8.00 1.02 15.21
CA ASP A 88 -8.29 2.45 15.03
C ASP A 88 -7.50 3.08 13.89
N GLN A 89 -6.28 2.58 13.59
CA GLN A 89 -5.51 3.07 12.46
C GLN A 89 -6.13 2.60 11.15
N VAL A 90 -6.46 1.30 11.04
CA VAL A 90 -7.08 0.72 9.85
C VAL A 90 -8.38 1.45 9.50
N ASP A 91 -9.21 1.79 10.49
CA ASP A 91 -10.47 2.49 10.27
C ASP A 91 -10.26 3.93 9.79
N ARG A 92 -9.26 4.65 10.32
CA ARG A 92 -8.92 6.01 9.90
C ARG A 92 -8.43 6.06 8.46
N GLU A 93 -7.61 5.09 8.05
CA GLU A 93 -6.98 5.05 6.73
C GLU A 93 -7.89 4.44 5.65
N ARG A 94 -9.10 4.01 6.02
CA ARG A 94 -10.03 3.31 5.11
C ARG A 94 -10.46 4.13 3.89
N ASN A 95 -10.52 5.46 4.01
CA ASN A 95 -10.98 6.36 2.95
C ASN A 95 -9.81 7.07 2.22
N TRP A 96 -8.64 6.45 2.15
CA TRP A 96 -7.44 6.98 1.49
C TRP A 96 -7.65 7.40 0.02
N ASP A 97 -8.68 6.87 -0.64
CA ASP A 97 -9.05 7.15 -2.02
C ASP A 97 -9.79 8.49 -2.20
N ASP A 98 -10.20 9.17 -1.12
CA ASP A 98 -10.85 10.49 -1.18
C ASP A 98 -9.99 11.53 -1.92
N GLN A 99 -8.67 11.51 -1.70
CA GLN A 99 -7.73 12.38 -2.44
C GLN A 99 -7.76 12.15 -3.95
N ILE A 100 -8.02 10.92 -4.40
CA ILE A 100 -8.06 10.61 -5.83
C ILE A 100 -9.31 11.23 -6.44
N LEU A 101 -10.45 11.14 -5.75
CA LEU A 101 -11.70 11.79 -6.17
C LEU A 101 -11.57 13.31 -6.22
N PHE A 102 -10.89 13.88 -5.22
CA PHE A 102 -10.57 15.31 -5.16
C PHE A 102 -9.71 15.75 -6.35
N ASN A 103 -8.57 15.10 -6.56
CA ASN A 103 -7.65 15.43 -7.64
C ASN A 103 -8.32 15.25 -9.01
N ALA A 104 -9.11 14.20 -9.19
CA ALA A 104 -9.88 13.98 -10.42
C ALA A 104 -10.82 15.15 -10.71
N THR A 105 -11.58 15.58 -9.71
CA THR A 105 -12.51 16.71 -9.83
C THR A 105 -11.76 17.99 -10.22
N LEU A 106 -10.61 18.25 -9.60
CA LEU A 106 -9.78 19.42 -9.91
C LEU A 106 -9.11 19.34 -11.28
N PHE A 107 -8.68 18.16 -11.73
CA PHE A 107 -8.13 17.98 -13.06
C PHE A 107 -9.19 18.20 -14.14
N TYR A 108 -10.41 17.69 -13.94
CA TYR A 108 -11.53 17.98 -14.86
C TYR A 108 -11.91 19.46 -14.85
N LEU A 109 -11.93 20.10 -13.68
CA LEU A 109 -12.19 21.53 -13.57
C LEU A 109 -11.11 22.35 -14.28
N ALA A 110 -9.85 22.03 -14.05
CA ALA A 110 -8.71 22.70 -14.68
C ALA A 110 -8.76 22.56 -16.20
N SER A 111 -9.03 21.36 -16.72
CA SER A 111 -9.15 21.16 -18.17
C SER A 111 -10.30 21.96 -18.79
N LYS A 112 -11.43 22.10 -18.09
CA LYS A 112 -12.56 22.89 -18.60
C LYS A 112 -12.38 24.42 -18.48
N THR A 113 -11.54 24.89 -17.58
CA THR A 113 -11.46 26.31 -17.21
C THR A 113 -10.16 26.99 -17.61
N LEU A 114 -9.04 26.27 -17.63
CA LEU A 114 -7.72 26.82 -17.91
C LEU A 114 -7.38 26.67 -19.39
N LYS A 115 -7.09 27.81 -20.03
CA LYS A 115 -6.49 27.82 -21.37
C LYS A 115 -5.10 27.17 -21.28
N GLY A 116 -4.82 26.21 -22.15
CA GLY A 116 -3.56 25.44 -22.16
C GLY A 116 -3.61 24.12 -21.38
N ALA A 117 -4.70 23.82 -20.65
CA ALA A 117 -4.90 22.51 -20.01
C ALA A 117 -5.64 21.51 -20.92
N THR A 118 -6.07 21.93 -22.10
CA THR A 118 -6.76 21.11 -23.11
C THR A 118 -5.84 20.75 -24.26
N ASN A 119 -6.09 19.60 -24.90
CA ASN A 119 -5.37 19.10 -26.07
C ASN A 119 -3.84 19.08 -25.88
N LEU A 120 -3.39 18.66 -24.70
CA LEU A 120 -1.97 18.59 -24.38
C LEU A 120 -1.25 17.60 -25.32
N PRO A 121 -0.04 17.95 -25.82
CA PRO A 121 0.78 16.98 -26.53
C PRO A 121 1.19 15.83 -25.61
N VAL A 122 1.45 14.67 -26.20
CA VAL A 122 1.86 13.47 -25.43
C VAL A 122 3.18 13.71 -24.69
N TRP A 123 4.15 14.35 -25.36
CA TRP A 123 5.49 14.58 -24.82
C TRP A 123 5.99 15.99 -25.15
N ARG A 124 6.63 16.64 -24.17
CA ARG A 124 7.38 17.90 -24.32
C ARG A 124 8.57 17.94 -23.36
N THR A 125 9.78 17.93 -23.91
CA THR A 125 11.02 17.84 -23.12
C THR A 125 11.25 19.08 -22.26
N ASP A 126 10.96 20.27 -22.78
CA ASP A 126 11.07 21.54 -22.05
C ASP A 126 10.15 21.57 -20.81
N GLY A 127 8.89 21.14 -20.97
CA GLY A 127 7.94 21.00 -19.86
C GLY A 127 8.33 19.95 -18.83
N VAL A 128 8.88 18.81 -19.27
CA VAL A 128 9.38 17.75 -18.37
C VAL A 128 10.54 18.26 -17.53
N ILE A 129 11.53 18.91 -18.16
CA ILE A 129 12.68 19.50 -17.44
C ILE A 129 12.20 20.57 -16.46
N LEU A 130 11.30 21.47 -16.89
CA LEU A 130 10.74 22.51 -16.03
C LEU A 130 10.00 21.90 -14.83
N THR A 131 9.23 20.83 -15.04
CA THR A 131 8.52 20.13 -13.97
C THR A 131 9.48 19.56 -12.93
N ILE A 132 10.57 18.92 -13.37
CA ILE A 132 11.60 18.36 -12.48
C ILE A 132 12.28 19.47 -11.67
N LEU A 133 12.67 20.57 -12.31
CA LEU A 133 13.34 21.69 -11.64
C LEU A 133 12.43 22.40 -10.63
N LEU A 134 11.16 22.61 -10.99
CA LEU A 134 10.17 23.23 -10.11
C LEU A 134 9.85 22.33 -8.91
N HIS A 135 9.85 21.01 -9.11
CA HIS A 135 9.70 20.07 -8.01
C HIS A 135 10.92 20.12 -7.08
N ALA A 136 12.11 19.84 -7.61
CA ALA A 136 13.34 19.70 -6.83
C ALA A 136 13.75 20.99 -6.10
N GLY A 137 13.37 22.16 -6.61
CA GLY A 137 13.63 23.45 -5.97
C GLY A 137 12.42 23.97 -5.19
N PRO A 138 11.54 24.78 -5.81
CA PRO A 138 10.43 25.45 -5.14
C PRO A 138 9.50 24.53 -4.33
N VAL A 139 9.06 23.39 -4.88
CA VAL A 139 8.09 22.53 -4.19
C VAL A 139 8.69 21.92 -2.93
N GLU A 140 9.90 21.35 -3.02
CA GLU A 140 10.60 20.78 -1.86
C GLU A 140 10.85 21.84 -0.77
N PHE A 141 11.30 23.04 -1.15
CA PHE A 141 11.52 24.14 -0.21
C PHE A 141 10.23 24.57 0.49
N LEU A 142 9.16 24.79 -0.28
CA LEU A 142 7.87 25.22 0.25
C LEU A 142 7.23 24.13 1.12
N TYR A 143 7.36 22.86 0.72
CA TYR A 143 6.90 21.73 1.53
C TYR A 143 7.59 21.72 2.88
N TYR A 144 8.93 21.81 2.91
CA TYR A 144 9.70 21.75 4.15
C TYR A 144 9.16 22.75 5.19
N TRP A 145 8.91 23.99 4.77
CA TRP A 145 8.38 25.01 5.67
C TRP A 145 6.91 24.82 6.03
N LEU A 146 6.07 24.41 5.06
CA LEU A 146 4.67 24.07 5.34
C LEU A 146 4.57 22.94 6.36
N HIS A 147 5.32 21.87 6.15
CA HIS A 147 5.35 20.70 7.01
C HIS A 147 5.86 21.07 8.41
N ARG A 148 6.95 21.82 8.51
CA ARG A 148 7.44 22.34 9.79
C ARG A 148 6.41 23.24 10.50
N ALA A 149 5.66 24.04 9.76
CA ALA A 149 4.57 24.85 10.31
C ALA A 149 3.40 23.97 10.80
N LEU A 150 3.05 22.91 10.08
CA LEU A 150 2.05 21.93 10.49
C LEU A 150 2.44 21.22 11.80
N HIS A 151 3.73 21.12 12.11
CA HIS A 151 4.24 20.63 13.39
C HIS A 151 4.25 21.65 14.54
N HIS A 152 3.88 22.91 14.26
CA HIS A 152 3.58 23.86 15.32
C HIS A 152 2.32 23.43 16.08
N HIS A 153 2.35 23.48 17.42
CA HIS A 153 1.32 22.92 18.31
C HIS A 153 -0.14 23.24 17.91
N TYR A 154 -0.40 24.45 17.40
CA TYR A 154 -1.71 24.88 16.95
C TYR A 154 -2.21 24.09 15.73
N LEU A 155 -1.39 24.03 14.67
CA LEU A 155 -1.73 23.33 13.43
C LEU A 155 -1.65 21.81 13.61
N TYR A 156 -0.67 21.34 14.39
CA TYR A 156 -0.50 19.92 14.67
C TYR A 156 -1.75 19.33 15.31
N SER A 157 -2.24 19.94 16.39
CA SER A 157 -3.42 19.42 17.09
C SER A 157 -4.68 19.39 16.22
N ARG A 158 -4.78 20.28 15.22
CA ARG A 158 -5.97 20.48 14.36
C ARG A 158 -5.96 19.69 13.06
N TYR A 159 -4.79 19.55 12.46
CA TYR A 159 -4.66 19.03 11.10
C TYR A 159 -3.70 17.84 11.07
N HIS A 160 -2.46 18.05 11.48
CA HIS A 160 -1.40 17.09 11.19
C HIS A 160 -1.29 15.91 12.17
N SER A 161 -1.83 16.04 13.39
CA SER A 161 -1.90 14.94 14.38
C SER A 161 -2.72 13.75 13.88
N HIS A 162 -3.66 13.96 12.95
CA HIS A 162 -4.42 12.87 12.36
C HIS A 162 -3.51 11.93 11.55
N HIS A 163 -2.63 12.49 10.73
CA HIS A 163 -1.63 11.75 9.98
C HIS A 163 -0.62 11.05 10.90
N HIS A 164 -0.10 11.78 11.89
CA HIS A 164 0.85 11.23 12.86
C HIS A 164 0.28 10.22 13.86
N SER A 165 -1.04 10.10 13.94
CA SER A 165 -1.66 9.01 14.73
C SER A 165 -1.34 7.62 14.15
N SER A 166 -0.89 7.55 12.90
CA SER A 166 -0.40 6.34 12.24
C SER A 166 1.11 6.20 12.44
N ILE A 167 1.49 5.48 13.50
CA ILE A 167 2.90 5.24 13.86
C ILE A 167 3.51 4.13 13.00
N VAL A 168 2.73 3.09 12.72
CA VAL A 168 3.12 2.03 11.77
C VAL A 168 2.60 2.45 10.41
N THR A 169 3.40 3.24 9.70
CA THR A 169 2.97 3.77 8.41
C THR A 169 2.65 2.65 7.41
N GLU A 170 1.54 2.80 6.71
CA GLU A 170 1.26 2.07 5.46
C GLU A 170 1.34 3.08 4.29
N PRO A 171 1.52 2.64 3.03
CA PRO A 171 1.56 3.56 1.89
C PRO A 171 0.40 4.56 1.87
N ILE A 172 -0.80 4.14 2.27
CA ILE A 172 -2.01 4.97 2.38
C ILE A 172 -1.98 6.01 3.52
N THR A 173 -1.13 5.83 4.52
CA THR A 173 -0.90 6.85 5.55
C THR A 173 -0.44 8.17 4.91
N SER A 174 0.30 8.11 3.80
CA SER A 174 0.80 9.28 3.06
C SER A 174 -0.28 10.20 2.50
N VAL A 175 -1.51 9.71 2.41
CA VAL A 175 -2.67 10.46 1.93
C VAL A 175 -3.82 10.49 2.94
N THR A 176 -3.55 10.08 4.18
CA THR A 176 -4.55 10.15 5.26
C THR A 176 -4.34 11.43 6.06
N HIS A 177 -4.93 12.51 5.53
CA HIS A 177 -4.90 13.85 6.12
C HIS A 177 -6.29 14.48 6.14
N PRO A 178 -6.56 15.44 7.03
CA PRO A 178 -7.78 16.24 6.97
C PRO A 178 -7.92 17.00 5.65
N PHE A 179 -9.15 17.38 5.29
CA PHE A 179 -9.46 17.98 4.00
C PHE A 179 -8.70 19.30 3.76
N ALA A 180 -8.60 20.17 4.76
CA ALA A 180 -7.85 21.43 4.68
C ALA A 180 -6.36 21.21 4.34
N GLU A 181 -5.76 20.18 4.92
CA GLU A 181 -4.35 19.84 4.69
C GLU A 181 -4.15 19.30 3.26
N HIS A 182 -5.10 18.50 2.75
CA HIS A 182 -5.11 18.10 1.35
C HIS A 182 -5.22 19.27 0.37
N ILE A 183 -6.01 20.30 0.68
CA ILE A 183 -6.06 21.51 -0.15
C ILE A 183 -4.69 22.18 -0.20
N ALA A 184 -4.00 22.31 0.95
CA ALA A 184 -2.67 22.91 1.03
C ALA A 184 -1.63 22.11 0.21
N TYR A 185 -1.61 20.78 0.37
CA TYR A 185 -0.71 19.93 -0.42
C TYR A 185 -1.06 19.93 -1.91
N PHE A 186 -2.34 19.93 -2.28
CA PHE A 186 -2.73 20.03 -3.69
C PHE A 186 -2.23 21.32 -4.32
N MET A 187 -2.44 22.47 -3.66
CA MET A 187 -1.96 23.76 -4.18
C MET A 187 -0.44 23.77 -4.36
N LEU A 188 0.30 23.21 -3.40
CA LEU A 188 1.74 23.07 -3.46
C LEU A 188 2.19 22.17 -4.63
N PHE A 189 1.60 20.98 -4.76
CA PHE A 189 1.94 20.05 -5.84
C PHE A 189 1.41 20.49 -7.20
N ALA A 190 0.42 21.38 -7.26
CA ALA A 190 -0.05 21.98 -8.50
C ALA A 190 0.95 22.98 -9.10
N ILE A 191 1.94 23.47 -8.35
CA ILE A 191 2.90 24.49 -8.82
C ILE A 191 3.57 24.09 -10.15
N PRO A 192 4.21 22.91 -10.30
CA PRO A 192 4.84 22.56 -11.57
C PRO A 192 3.83 22.40 -12.71
N MET A 193 2.68 21.77 -12.42
CA MET A 193 1.63 21.56 -13.41
C MET A 193 1.07 22.90 -13.92
N LEU A 194 0.62 23.79 -13.02
CA LEU A 194 0.08 25.10 -13.37
C LEU A 194 1.11 25.96 -14.08
N THR A 195 2.38 25.93 -13.64
CA THR A 195 3.45 26.68 -14.32
C THR A 195 3.56 26.24 -15.77
N THR A 196 3.63 24.93 -16.03
CA THR A 196 3.73 24.42 -17.40
C THR A 196 2.46 24.64 -18.23
N VAL A 197 1.28 24.71 -17.62
CA VAL A 197 0.04 25.15 -18.30
C VAL A 197 0.19 26.61 -18.73
N PHE A 198 0.58 27.51 -17.82
CA PHE A 198 0.68 28.95 -18.10
C PHE A 198 1.83 29.32 -19.04
N THR A 199 2.89 28.52 -19.09
CA THR A 199 3.99 28.70 -20.05
C THR A 199 3.78 27.90 -21.34
N GLU A 200 2.64 27.22 -21.50
CA GLU A 200 2.31 26.38 -22.68
C GLU A 200 3.35 25.28 -22.98
N THR A 201 4.03 24.79 -21.94
CA THR A 201 5.02 23.70 -22.02
C THR A 201 4.50 22.37 -21.49
N GLY A 202 3.25 22.34 -20.98
CA GLY A 202 2.61 21.14 -20.44
C GLY A 202 2.54 19.98 -21.45
N SER A 203 2.60 18.76 -20.94
CA SER A 203 2.36 17.53 -21.73
C SER A 203 1.73 16.45 -20.86
N ILE A 204 1.01 15.52 -21.50
CA ILE A 204 0.34 14.40 -20.83
C ILE A 204 1.37 13.57 -20.05
N ALA A 205 2.51 13.23 -20.65
CA ALA A 205 3.55 12.46 -20.00
C ALA A 205 4.14 13.19 -18.77
N SER A 206 4.34 14.51 -18.84
CA SER A 206 4.83 15.29 -17.70
C SER A 206 3.85 15.26 -16.53
N PHE A 207 2.55 15.42 -16.79
CA PHE A 207 1.53 15.44 -15.72
C PHE A 207 1.35 14.07 -15.08
N CYS A 208 1.13 13.04 -15.91
CA CYS A 208 0.96 11.68 -15.42
C CYS A 208 2.21 11.17 -14.72
N GLY A 209 3.39 11.46 -15.29
CA GLY A 209 4.69 11.08 -14.73
C GLY A 209 4.96 11.77 -13.40
N TYR A 210 4.68 13.08 -13.30
CA TYR A 210 4.89 13.84 -12.07
C TYR A 210 3.98 13.38 -10.93
N VAL A 211 2.68 13.22 -11.18
CA VAL A 211 1.74 12.74 -10.16
C VAL A 211 2.06 11.29 -9.76
N THR A 212 2.46 10.43 -10.72
CA THR A 212 2.91 9.06 -10.41
C THR A 212 4.18 9.06 -9.57
N TYR A 213 5.13 9.98 -9.84
CA TYR A 213 6.34 10.14 -9.05
C TYR A 213 6.04 10.56 -7.60
N ILE A 214 5.13 11.52 -7.40
CA ILE A 214 4.67 11.93 -6.06
C ILE A 214 4.05 10.72 -5.32
N ASP A 215 3.12 10.01 -5.96
CA ASP A 215 2.49 8.82 -5.37
C ASP A 215 3.55 7.75 -5.04
N PHE A 216 4.52 7.53 -5.93
CA PHE A 216 5.61 6.56 -5.72
C PHE A 216 6.46 6.93 -4.51
N MET A 217 6.95 8.16 -4.45
CA MET A 217 7.82 8.61 -3.37
C MET A 217 7.09 8.60 -2.03
N ASN A 218 5.84 9.07 -1.98
CA ASN A 218 5.01 9.01 -0.77
C ASN A 218 4.77 7.57 -0.29
N ASN A 219 4.39 6.67 -1.20
CA ASN A 219 4.19 5.25 -0.88
C ASN A 219 5.47 4.59 -0.39
N MET A 220 6.60 4.88 -1.03
CA MET A 220 7.92 4.41 -0.62
C MET A 220 8.26 4.90 0.79
N GLY A 221 8.07 6.18 1.10
CA GLY A 221 8.34 6.75 2.42
C GLY A 221 7.53 6.13 3.55
N HIS A 222 6.33 5.63 3.24
CA HIS A 222 5.37 5.16 4.24
C HIS A 222 5.20 3.63 4.23
N CYS A 223 6.05 2.88 3.54
CA CYS A 223 5.84 1.43 3.37
C CYS A 223 6.27 0.58 4.58
N ASN A 224 6.95 1.15 5.58
CA ASN A 224 7.47 0.47 6.80
C ASN A 224 8.47 -0.68 6.57
N PHE A 225 9.08 -0.75 5.38
CA PHE A 225 10.26 -1.58 5.14
C PHE A 225 11.31 -0.80 4.36
N GLU A 226 12.58 -1.06 4.64
CA GLU A 226 13.68 -0.45 3.91
C GLU A 226 13.93 -1.21 2.60
N LEU A 227 13.81 -0.52 1.47
CA LEU A 227 14.02 -1.09 0.13
C LEU A 227 15.17 -0.45 -0.63
N VAL A 228 15.69 0.69 -0.17
CA VAL A 228 16.74 1.43 -0.86
C VAL A 228 18.09 0.80 -0.49
N PRO A 229 18.78 0.11 -1.41
CA PRO A 229 20.01 -0.59 -1.08
C PRO A 229 21.19 0.39 -0.94
N ASN A 230 22.09 0.10 0.02
CA ASN A 230 23.22 0.97 0.36
C ASN A 230 24.16 1.25 -0.84
N TRP A 231 24.29 0.29 -1.76
CA TRP A 231 25.19 0.45 -2.92
C TRP A 231 24.86 1.68 -3.78
N ILE A 232 23.60 2.12 -3.83
CA ILE A 232 23.22 3.31 -4.62
C ILE A 232 23.83 4.56 -4.00
N PHE A 233 23.79 4.69 -2.67
CA PHE A 233 24.43 5.81 -1.96
C PHE A 233 25.96 5.70 -1.98
N SER A 234 26.51 4.50 -2.02
CA SER A 234 27.95 4.30 -2.22
C SER A 234 28.41 4.70 -3.64
N ALA A 235 27.60 4.38 -4.66
CA ALA A 235 27.90 4.70 -6.06
C ALA A 235 27.70 6.19 -6.39
N PHE A 236 26.69 6.82 -5.79
CA PHE A 236 26.41 8.25 -5.95
C PHE A 236 26.05 8.90 -4.60
N PRO A 237 27.07 9.26 -3.78
CA PRO A 237 26.87 9.83 -2.44
C PRO A 237 25.94 11.06 -2.37
N PRO A 238 25.92 11.98 -3.36
CA PRO A 238 24.99 13.11 -3.33
C PRO A 238 23.51 12.71 -3.27
N LEU A 239 23.14 11.50 -3.73
CA LEU A 239 21.75 11.04 -3.72
C LEU A 239 21.13 11.04 -2.32
N LYS A 240 21.94 10.84 -1.27
CA LYS A 240 21.48 10.87 0.13
C LYS A 240 20.76 12.19 0.48
N TYR A 241 21.11 13.29 -0.18
CA TYR A 241 20.49 14.60 0.03
C TYR A 241 19.31 14.88 -0.92
N LEU A 242 19.25 14.16 -2.04
CA LEU A 242 18.26 14.36 -3.11
C LEU A 242 17.12 13.33 -3.06
N MET A 243 17.22 12.31 -2.20
CA MET A 243 16.22 11.26 -2.06
C MET A 243 16.27 10.68 -0.65
N TYR A 244 15.18 10.81 0.09
CA TYR A 244 15.00 10.17 1.38
C TYR A 244 14.71 8.67 1.23
N THR A 245 14.91 7.94 2.32
CA THR A 245 14.60 6.51 2.43
C THR A 245 13.32 6.29 3.25
N PRO A 246 12.65 5.12 3.10
CA PRO A 246 11.56 4.73 3.99
C PRO A 246 11.92 4.86 5.48
N SER A 247 13.14 4.48 5.87
CA SER A 247 13.61 4.61 7.25
C SER A 247 13.72 6.07 7.71
N PHE A 248 14.16 6.98 6.84
CA PHE A 248 14.28 8.40 7.15
C PHE A 248 12.92 9.03 7.50
N HIS A 249 11.87 8.74 6.72
CA HIS A 249 10.53 9.26 6.97
C HIS A 249 9.77 8.50 8.04
N SER A 250 9.96 7.19 8.16
CA SER A 250 9.41 6.44 9.29
C SER A 250 9.90 6.98 10.64
N LEU A 251 11.15 7.47 10.69
CA LEU A 251 11.70 8.14 11.87
C LEU A 251 10.97 9.45 12.18
N HIS A 252 10.55 10.21 11.17
CA HIS A 252 9.68 11.37 11.33
C HIS A 252 8.36 11.02 12.04
N HIS A 253 7.72 9.91 11.65
CA HIS A 253 6.48 9.42 12.31
C HIS A 253 6.65 8.93 13.74
N THR A 254 7.89 8.72 14.21
CA THR A 254 8.17 8.24 15.58
C THR A 254 8.77 9.30 16.49
N GLN A 255 9.54 10.26 15.95
CA GLN A 255 10.15 11.36 16.71
C GLN A 255 9.38 12.68 16.59
N PHE A 256 8.56 12.86 15.54
CA PHE A 256 7.70 14.00 15.21
C PHE A 256 8.41 15.36 14.98
N ARG A 257 9.61 15.58 15.52
CA ARG A 257 10.27 16.90 15.53
C ARG A 257 11.56 16.98 14.69
N THR A 258 11.71 16.05 13.77
CA THR A 258 12.91 15.87 12.94
C THR A 258 12.50 15.37 11.57
N ASN A 259 13.37 15.47 10.57
CA ASN A 259 13.16 14.91 9.23
C ASN A 259 11.88 15.46 8.55
N TYR A 260 11.82 16.77 8.32
CA TYR A 260 10.66 17.47 7.75
C TYR A 260 10.62 17.53 6.22
N SER A 261 11.72 17.18 5.54
CA SER A 261 11.79 17.20 4.08
C SER A 261 10.68 16.36 3.43
N LEU A 262 10.25 16.77 2.23
CA LEU A 262 9.32 15.99 1.41
C LEU A 262 10.02 14.75 0.87
N PHE A 263 10.84 14.92 -0.19
CA PHE A 263 11.60 13.83 -0.78
C PHE A 263 13.10 14.08 -0.76
N MET A 264 13.55 15.33 -0.59
CA MET A 264 14.96 15.69 -0.61
C MET A 264 15.44 16.10 0.80
N PRO A 265 16.17 15.23 1.52
CA PRO A 265 16.67 15.52 2.87
C PRO A 265 17.57 16.75 2.99
N ILE A 266 18.06 17.31 1.87
CA ILE A 266 18.95 18.48 1.86
C ILE A 266 18.50 19.61 2.80
N TYR A 267 17.20 19.90 2.89
CA TYR A 267 16.68 20.95 3.78
C TYR A 267 16.82 20.60 5.26
N ASP A 268 16.62 19.33 5.65
CA ASP A 268 16.89 18.88 7.01
C ASP A 268 18.36 18.99 7.39
N TYR A 269 19.27 18.78 6.44
CA TYR A 269 20.71 19.00 6.66
C TYR A 269 21.04 20.50 6.79
N ILE A 270 20.52 21.34 5.88
CA ILE A 270 20.76 22.79 5.89
C ILE A 270 20.26 23.43 7.19
N TYR A 271 19.06 23.06 7.65
CA TYR A 271 18.42 23.66 8.82
C TYR A 271 18.64 22.89 10.12
N GLY A 272 19.43 21.81 10.10
CA GLY A 272 19.80 21.04 11.29
C GLY A 272 18.62 20.31 11.95
N THR A 273 17.63 19.89 11.16
CA THR A 273 16.46 19.13 11.64
C THR A 273 16.53 17.63 11.37
N MET A 274 17.66 17.15 10.83
CA MET A 274 17.90 15.72 10.63
C MET A 274 18.09 14.99 11.97
N ASP A 275 17.37 13.88 12.16
CA ASP A 275 17.49 13.06 13.38
C ASP A 275 18.81 12.30 13.42
N LYS A 276 19.54 12.39 14.54
CA LYS A 276 20.86 11.78 14.73
C LYS A 276 20.89 10.26 14.51
N SER A 277 19.76 9.58 14.68
CA SER A 277 19.64 8.13 14.50
C SER A 277 19.35 7.70 13.06
N SER A 278 19.12 8.63 12.11
CA SER A 278 18.72 8.33 10.72
C SER A 278 19.64 7.29 10.05
N ASP A 279 20.96 7.49 10.11
CA ASP A 279 21.93 6.58 9.50
C ASP A 279 21.95 5.20 10.20
N SER A 280 21.86 5.19 11.53
CA SER A 280 21.83 3.95 12.31
C SER A 280 20.55 3.13 12.08
N LEU A 281 19.41 3.80 11.91
CA LEU A 281 18.13 3.15 11.62
C LEU A 281 18.13 2.56 10.21
N TYR A 282 18.65 3.30 9.22
CA TYR A 282 18.82 2.80 7.86
C TYR A 282 19.67 1.53 7.82
N GLU A 283 20.86 1.58 8.42
CA GLU A 283 21.81 0.46 8.44
C GLU A 283 21.27 -0.78 9.17
N SER A 284 20.62 -0.57 10.31
CA SER A 284 20.01 -1.68 11.07
C SER A 284 18.80 -2.27 10.35
N SER A 285 17.99 -1.45 9.67
CA SER A 285 16.85 -1.91 8.88
C SER A 285 17.31 -2.79 7.72
N ILE A 286 18.30 -2.39 6.93
CA ILE A 286 18.80 -3.20 5.80
C ILE A 286 19.35 -4.55 6.25
N LYS A 287 20.05 -4.59 7.38
CA LYS A 287 20.66 -5.81 7.93
C LYS A 287 19.64 -6.73 8.62
N ARG A 288 18.40 -6.26 8.83
CA ARG A 288 17.36 -7.01 9.52
C ARG A 288 16.93 -8.23 8.70
N GLN A 289 17.18 -9.40 9.27
CA GLN A 289 16.79 -10.70 8.72
C GLN A 289 15.30 -10.99 8.93
N ASP A 290 14.82 -12.06 8.29
CA ASP A 290 13.48 -12.59 8.49
C ASP A 290 13.25 -12.88 9.98
N GLU A 291 12.06 -12.54 10.47
CA GLU A 291 11.72 -12.82 11.86
C GLU A 291 11.31 -14.28 12.02
N VAL A 292 11.99 -14.98 12.93
CA VAL A 292 11.61 -16.34 13.33
C VAL A 292 10.40 -16.23 14.29
N PRO A 293 9.22 -16.78 13.92
CA PRO A 293 8.06 -16.82 14.81
C PRO A 293 8.20 -17.95 15.85
N ASP A 294 7.46 -17.89 16.95
CA ASP A 294 7.38 -19.01 17.89
C ASP A 294 6.41 -20.09 17.39
N VAL A 295 5.35 -19.63 16.70
CA VAL A 295 4.26 -20.48 16.22
C VAL A 295 3.87 -20.12 14.79
N VAL A 296 3.64 -21.15 13.97
CA VAL A 296 3.08 -21.01 12.62
C VAL A 296 1.74 -21.71 12.51
N HIS A 297 0.78 -21.01 11.91
CA HIS A 297 -0.49 -21.56 11.45
C HIS A 297 -0.45 -21.73 9.93
N LEU A 298 -0.55 -22.98 9.45
CA LEU A 298 -0.60 -23.28 8.02
C LEU A 298 -2.05 -23.26 7.55
N MET A 299 -2.39 -22.44 6.56
CA MET A 299 -3.73 -22.38 5.99
C MET A 299 -3.73 -22.57 4.47
N HIS A 300 -4.89 -22.82 3.88
CA HIS A 300 -5.08 -22.84 2.43
C HIS A 300 -6.32 -22.02 2.06
N LEU A 301 -6.45 -21.67 0.79
CA LEU A 301 -7.59 -20.94 0.26
C LEU A 301 -8.82 -21.86 0.15
N THR A 302 -10.02 -21.38 0.49
CA THR A 302 -11.23 -22.20 0.47
C THR A 302 -11.95 -22.12 -0.88
N THR A 303 -12.32 -20.92 -1.29
CA THR A 303 -13.01 -20.59 -2.54
C THR A 303 -12.11 -19.71 -3.41
N PRO A 304 -12.34 -19.60 -4.73
CA PRO A 304 -11.65 -18.63 -5.57
C PRO A 304 -11.65 -17.21 -4.98
N GLU A 305 -12.75 -16.79 -4.37
CA GLU A 305 -12.93 -15.48 -3.76
C GLU A 305 -12.18 -15.30 -2.43
N SER A 306 -11.80 -16.38 -1.75
CA SER A 306 -11.09 -16.30 -0.46
C SER A 306 -9.74 -15.56 -0.53
N ILE A 307 -9.16 -15.40 -1.72
CA ILE A 307 -7.96 -14.59 -1.92
C ILE A 307 -8.17 -13.11 -1.57
N TYR A 308 -9.37 -12.58 -1.80
CA TYR A 308 -9.70 -11.19 -1.48
C TYR A 308 -9.85 -10.93 0.01
N HIS A 309 -9.96 -11.99 0.81
CA HIS A 309 -10.02 -11.92 2.26
C HIS A 309 -8.63 -12.06 2.92
N LEU A 310 -7.57 -12.23 2.14
CA LEU A 310 -6.21 -12.10 2.66
C LEU A 310 -5.94 -10.64 2.99
N ARG A 311 -5.38 -10.37 4.18
CA ARG A 311 -5.03 -9.00 4.60
C ARG A 311 -4.02 -8.30 3.69
N LEU A 312 -3.24 -9.07 2.91
CA LEU A 312 -2.36 -8.53 1.88
C LEU A 312 -3.12 -7.74 0.80
N GLY A 313 -4.35 -8.13 0.48
CA GLY A 313 -5.15 -7.49 -0.55
C GLY A 313 -5.98 -6.31 -0.03
N PHE A 314 -7.30 -6.41 -0.17
CA PHE A 314 -8.22 -5.33 0.18
C PHE A 314 -8.62 -5.44 1.66
N ALA A 315 -8.15 -4.52 2.51
CA ALA A 315 -8.51 -4.48 3.93
C ALA A 315 -10.04 -4.48 4.16
N SER A 316 -10.79 -3.77 3.31
CA SER A 316 -12.26 -3.71 3.39
C SER A 316 -12.92 -5.07 3.18
N LEU A 317 -12.40 -5.91 2.29
CA LEU A 317 -12.90 -7.27 2.06
C LEU A 317 -12.42 -8.22 3.16
N ALA A 318 -11.14 -8.14 3.55
CA ALA A 318 -10.58 -8.94 4.63
C ALA A 318 -11.26 -8.72 5.99
N SER A 319 -11.82 -7.52 6.24
CA SER A 319 -12.56 -7.21 7.46
C SER A 319 -13.99 -7.77 7.51
N GLN A 320 -14.52 -8.27 6.38
CA GLN A 320 -15.90 -8.72 6.29
C GLN A 320 -15.99 -10.24 6.18
N PRO A 321 -17.02 -10.86 6.79
CA PRO A 321 -17.18 -12.30 6.76
C PRO A 321 -17.52 -12.79 5.34
N HIS A 322 -16.95 -13.93 4.96
CA HIS A 322 -17.19 -14.58 3.66
C HIS A 322 -18.56 -15.28 3.65
N ILE A 323 -19.64 -14.52 3.77
CA ILE A 323 -21.03 -15.06 3.88
C ILE A 323 -21.87 -14.78 2.63
N ALA A 324 -21.56 -13.73 1.86
CA ALA A 324 -22.32 -13.37 0.67
C ALA A 324 -21.41 -13.12 -0.53
N SER A 325 -21.66 -13.83 -1.64
CA SER A 325 -21.05 -13.50 -2.93
C SER A 325 -21.54 -12.11 -3.33
N LYS A 326 -20.63 -11.13 -3.34
CA LYS A 326 -20.96 -9.77 -3.73
C LYS A 326 -20.95 -9.70 -5.25
N TRP A 327 -22.01 -9.15 -5.83
CA TRP A 327 -22.18 -9.09 -7.29
C TRP A 327 -20.97 -8.47 -8.01
N TYR A 328 -20.31 -7.48 -7.40
CA TYR A 328 -19.15 -6.81 -8.01
C TYR A 328 -17.87 -7.65 -7.97
N LEU A 329 -17.75 -8.65 -7.10
CA LEU A 329 -16.61 -9.57 -7.13
C LEU A 329 -16.63 -10.43 -8.38
N TRP A 330 -17.79 -10.63 -9.00
CA TRP A 330 -17.88 -11.23 -10.33
C TRP A 330 -17.10 -10.40 -11.36
N LEU A 331 -17.09 -9.06 -11.28
CA LEU A 331 -16.28 -8.21 -12.18
C LEU A 331 -14.78 -8.42 -11.99
N THR A 332 -14.35 -8.92 -10.82
CA THR A 332 -12.95 -9.23 -10.53
C THR A 332 -12.54 -10.63 -10.95
N TRP A 333 -13.41 -11.38 -11.65
CA TRP A 333 -13.09 -12.74 -12.13
C TRP A 333 -11.76 -12.86 -12.90
N PRO A 334 -11.29 -11.88 -13.71
CA PRO A 334 -10.01 -12.02 -14.40
C PRO A 334 -8.85 -12.05 -13.40
N VAL A 335 -8.92 -11.25 -12.32
CA VAL A 335 -7.95 -11.25 -11.23
C VAL A 335 -8.00 -12.58 -10.49
N THR A 336 -9.20 -13.09 -10.19
CA THR A 336 -9.38 -14.40 -9.56
C THR A 336 -8.73 -15.51 -10.39
N VAL A 337 -9.01 -15.58 -11.69
CA VAL A 337 -8.42 -16.59 -12.58
C VAL A 337 -6.91 -16.43 -12.66
N TRP A 338 -6.41 -15.20 -12.80
CA TRP A 338 -4.98 -14.93 -12.82
C TRP A 338 -4.29 -15.42 -11.55
N THR A 339 -4.88 -15.15 -10.38
CA THR A 339 -4.33 -15.60 -9.10
C THR A 339 -4.38 -17.12 -8.97
N MET A 340 -5.45 -17.79 -9.45
CA MET A 340 -5.52 -19.26 -9.51
C MET A 340 -4.45 -19.86 -10.43
N MET A 341 -4.11 -19.20 -11.53
CA MET A 341 -3.01 -19.61 -12.40
C MET A 341 -1.66 -19.39 -11.74
N LEU A 342 -1.46 -18.24 -11.10
CA LEU A 342 -0.23 -17.95 -10.34
C LEU A 342 -0.03 -18.95 -9.21
N THR A 343 -1.05 -19.27 -8.43
CA THR A 343 -0.95 -20.24 -7.33
C THR A 343 -0.73 -21.68 -7.83
N ARG A 344 -1.10 -21.99 -9.07
CA ARG A 344 -0.72 -23.26 -9.72
C ARG A 344 0.77 -23.32 -10.04
N ILE A 345 1.39 -22.20 -10.41
CA ILE A 345 2.80 -22.10 -10.82
C ILE A 345 3.71 -21.90 -9.59
N TYR A 346 3.28 -21.09 -8.62
CA TYR A 346 3.99 -20.84 -7.37
C TYR A 346 3.83 -22.02 -6.42
N GLY A 347 4.85 -22.87 -6.36
CA GLY A 347 4.95 -23.98 -5.42
C GLY A 347 5.67 -23.60 -4.12
N ARG A 348 5.33 -22.48 -3.48
CA ARG A 348 5.90 -22.12 -2.17
C ARG A 348 4.85 -21.51 -1.26
N THR A 349 4.96 -21.81 0.02
CA THR A 349 4.19 -21.11 1.06
C THR A 349 4.63 -19.66 1.15
N PHE A 350 3.72 -18.80 1.60
CA PHE A 350 4.04 -17.40 1.83
C PHE A 350 3.36 -16.90 3.10
N VAL A 351 4.04 -15.99 3.80
CA VAL A 351 3.52 -15.37 5.02
C VAL A 351 2.43 -14.38 4.63
N VAL A 352 1.22 -14.59 5.16
CA VAL A 352 0.07 -13.71 4.94
C VAL A 352 -0.02 -12.68 6.04
N GLU A 353 0.26 -13.09 7.27
CA GLU A 353 0.05 -12.26 8.44
C GLU A 353 1.01 -12.63 9.56
N ARG A 354 1.31 -11.65 10.39
CA ARG A 354 2.04 -11.78 11.65
C ARG A 354 1.20 -11.17 12.77
N HIS A 355 1.16 -11.87 13.90
CA HIS A 355 0.62 -11.36 15.15
C HIS A 355 1.67 -11.43 16.24
N ARG A 356 1.59 -10.51 17.19
CA ARG A 356 2.39 -10.53 18.40
C ARG A 356 1.46 -10.39 19.59
N PHE A 357 1.41 -11.43 20.42
CA PHE A 357 0.69 -11.42 21.69
C PHE A 357 1.72 -11.45 22.81
N ASP A 358 2.02 -10.27 23.38
CA ASP A 358 3.07 -10.07 24.37
C ASP A 358 4.45 -10.61 23.90
N LYS A 359 4.88 -11.76 24.42
CA LYS A 359 6.13 -12.44 24.07
C LYS A 359 5.98 -13.45 22.93
N LEU A 360 4.76 -13.84 22.59
CA LEU A 360 4.49 -14.87 21.59
C LEU A 360 4.35 -14.26 20.19
N LYS A 361 5.14 -14.76 19.25
CA LYS A 361 5.14 -14.37 17.83
C LYS A 361 4.46 -15.44 17.01
N LEU A 362 3.38 -15.07 16.33
CA LEU A 362 2.64 -15.98 15.47
C LEU A 362 2.75 -15.50 14.04
N GLN A 363 2.86 -16.46 13.12
CA GLN A 363 2.71 -16.21 11.69
C GLN A 363 1.66 -17.14 11.10
N THR A 364 0.93 -16.61 10.13
CA THR A 364 0.04 -17.42 9.28
C THR A 364 0.69 -17.56 7.93
N TRP A 365 0.97 -18.81 7.53
CA TRP A 365 1.49 -19.12 6.20
C TRP A 365 0.37 -19.70 5.36
N SER A 366 0.18 -19.16 4.16
CA SER A 366 -0.77 -19.70 3.20
C SER A 366 -0.06 -20.63 2.23
N LEU A 367 -0.62 -21.82 2.06
CA LEU A 367 -0.40 -22.61 0.86
C LEU A 367 -1.15 -21.92 -0.28
N PRO A 368 -0.52 -21.71 -1.45
CA PRO A 368 -1.18 -21.19 -2.64
C PRO A 368 -2.03 -22.30 -3.28
N LYS A 369 -2.99 -22.84 -2.53
CA LYS A 369 -3.88 -23.91 -2.98
C LYS A 369 -5.30 -23.67 -2.52
N TYR A 370 -6.25 -23.91 -3.41
CA TYR A 370 -7.68 -23.80 -3.17
C TYR A 370 -8.27 -25.17 -2.80
N LYS A 371 -9.36 -25.19 -2.02
CA LYS A 371 -10.10 -26.41 -1.67
C LYS A 371 -10.36 -27.33 -2.87
N LEU A 372 -10.75 -26.75 -4.02
CA LEU A 372 -11.00 -27.50 -5.25
C LEU A 372 -9.78 -28.32 -5.70
N GLN A 373 -8.56 -27.82 -5.48
CA GLN A 373 -7.32 -28.50 -5.88
C GLN A 373 -7.00 -29.70 -4.97
N TYR A 374 -7.44 -29.68 -3.70
CA TYR A 374 -7.31 -30.84 -2.80
C TYR A 374 -8.20 -32.02 -3.24
N LEU A 375 -9.30 -31.74 -3.93
CA LEU A 375 -10.21 -32.77 -4.46
C LEU A 375 -9.65 -33.43 -5.74
N LEU A 376 -8.61 -32.86 -6.35
CA LEU A 376 -7.99 -33.40 -7.56
C LEU A 376 -6.86 -34.38 -7.16
N GLN A 377 -7.09 -35.68 -7.34
CA GLN A 377 -6.12 -36.73 -6.96
C GLN A 377 -4.72 -36.50 -7.55
N TRP A 378 -4.61 -36.06 -8.81
CA TRP A 378 -3.33 -35.79 -9.47
C TRP A 378 -2.54 -34.61 -8.87
N GLN A 379 -3.17 -33.75 -8.05
CA GLN A 379 -2.52 -32.66 -7.32
C GLN A 379 -2.06 -33.10 -5.92
N SER A 380 -2.51 -34.25 -5.40
CA SER A 380 -2.25 -34.70 -4.02
C SER A 380 -0.77 -34.75 -3.69
N GLN A 381 0.05 -35.34 -4.55
CA GLN A 381 1.51 -35.40 -4.35
C GLN A 381 2.15 -34.01 -4.27
N SER A 382 1.78 -33.10 -5.18
CA SER A 382 2.29 -31.73 -5.19
C SER A 382 1.89 -30.97 -3.92
N ILE A 383 0.65 -31.12 -3.45
CA ILE A 383 0.16 -30.47 -2.23
C ILE A 383 0.87 -31.03 -1.00
N ASN A 384 1.03 -32.35 -0.91
CA ASN A 384 1.72 -32.99 0.21
C ASN A 384 3.19 -32.54 0.29
N SER A 385 3.89 -32.46 -0.84
CA SER A 385 5.25 -31.92 -0.87
C SER A 385 5.33 -30.48 -0.35
N LEU A 386 4.35 -29.61 -0.69
CA LEU A 386 4.30 -28.24 -0.16
C LEU A 386 4.07 -28.18 1.34
N ILE A 387 3.21 -29.06 1.87
CA ILE A 387 2.95 -29.15 3.31
C ILE A 387 4.20 -29.64 4.04
N GLU A 388 4.85 -30.69 3.50
CA GLU A 388 6.08 -31.25 4.05
C GLU A 388 7.21 -30.22 4.05
N GLU A 389 7.46 -29.53 2.94
CA GLU A 389 8.46 -28.45 2.85
C GLU A 389 8.20 -27.34 3.87
N ALA A 390 6.94 -26.94 4.07
CA ALA A 390 6.59 -25.91 5.04
C ALA A 390 6.80 -26.37 6.49
N ILE A 391 6.51 -27.63 6.81
CA ILE A 391 6.75 -28.19 8.14
C ILE A 391 8.26 -28.30 8.40
N LEU A 392 9.03 -28.78 7.43
CA LEU A 392 10.49 -28.88 7.53
C LEU A 392 11.13 -27.51 7.69
N GLU A 393 10.67 -26.49 6.95
CA GLU A 393 11.14 -25.11 7.10
C GLU A 393 10.85 -24.55 8.50
N ALA A 394 9.68 -24.87 9.08
CA ALA A 394 9.34 -24.46 10.43
C ALA A 394 10.21 -25.19 11.48
N GLU A 395 10.43 -26.50 11.32
CA GLU A 395 11.23 -27.32 12.23
C GLU A 395 12.71 -26.90 12.21
N GLU A 396 13.29 -26.64 11.04
CA GLU A 396 14.66 -26.13 10.90
C GLU A 396 14.87 -24.82 11.65
N LYS A 397 13.84 -23.96 11.68
CA LYS A 397 13.84 -22.69 12.41
C LYS A 397 13.46 -22.82 13.89
N GLY A 398 13.18 -24.03 14.39
CA GLY A 398 12.76 -24.29 15.77
C GLY A 398 11.34 -23.79 16.09
N VAL A 399 10.50 -23.60 15.08
CA VAL A 399 9.15 -23.05 15.17
C VAL A 399 8.13 -24.15 15.40
N LYS A 400 7.14 -23.93 16.28
CA LYS A 400 6.04 -24.87 16.47
C LYS A 400 4.97 -24.67 15.41
N VAL A 401 4.58 -25.73 14.70
CA VAL A 401 3.43 -25.71 13.79
C VAL A 401 2.18 -26.04 14.60
N LEU A 402 1.31 -25.07 14.83
CA LEU A 402 0.15 -25.21 15.74
C LEU A 402 -1.08 -25.81 15.06
N SER A 403 -1.30 -25.53 13.77
CA SER A 403 -2.42 -26.12 13.06
C SER A 403 -2.16 -26.19 11.56
N LEU A 404 -2.61 -27.31 10.99
CA LEU A 404 -2.89 -27.50 9.58
C LEU A 404 -4.36 -27.09 9.40
N GLY A 405 -4.65 -25.96 8.78
CA GLY A 405 -6.03 -25.49 8.61
C GLY A 405 -6.84 -26.38 7.66
N LEU A 406 -8.11 -26.64 8.00
CA LEU A 406 -9.11 -27.29 7.12
C LEU A 406 -8.63 -28.62 6.53
N LEU A 407 -8.52 -28.74 5.20
CA LEU A 407 -8.20 -29.99 4.51
C LEU A 407 -6.74 -30.41 4.68
N ASN A 408 -5.91 -29.58 5.29
CA ASN A 408 -4.57 -29.96 5.71
C ASN A 408 -4.60 -31.00 6.86
N GLN A 409 -5.76 -31.25 7.50
CA GLN A 409 -5.93 -32.20 8.62
C GLN A 409 -6.41 -33.59 8.20
N ALA A 410 -6.80 -33.81 6.94
CA ALA A 410 -7.55 -35.01 6.57
C ALA A 410 -6.78 -36.30 6.85
N SER A 411 -7.33 -37.14 7.74
CA SER A 411 -6.76 -38.40 8.24
C SER A 411 -6.48 -39.46 7.16
N GLU A 412 -7.08 -39.35 5.98
CA GLU A 412 -6.82 -40.25 4.85
C GLU A 412 -5.43 -40.03 4.21
N ILE A 413 -4.80 -38.87 4.43
CA ILE A 413 -3.41 -38.59 4.03
C ILE A 413 -2.41 -39.28 4.97
N TYR A 414 -2.86 -39.71 6.15
CA TYR A 414 -2.00 -40.25 7.21
C TYR A 414 -1.90 -41.78 7.24
N PHE A 415 -2.73 -42.53 6.51
CA PHE A 415 -2.73 -44.01 6.66
C PHE A 415 -1.64 -44.73 5.85
N LEU A 416 -1.11 -44.15 4.77
CA LEU A 416 -0.04 -44.76 3.96
C LEU A 416 1.37 -44.23 4.27
N ASN A 417 1.52 -43.05 4.89
CA ASN A 417 2.82 -42.45 5.20
C ASN A 417 3.26 -42.60 6.67
N PHE A 418 2.41 -43.16 7.55
CA PHE A 418 2.78 -43.40 8.96
C PHE A 418 3.91 -44.42 9.13
N LEU A 419 4.14 -45.32 8.15
CA LEU A 419 5.24 -46.28 8.25
C LEU A 419 6.62 -45.67 7.91
N TYR A 420 6.66 -44.52 7.23
CA TYR A 420 7.93 -43.90 6.80
C TYR A 420 8.36 -42.71 7.68
N LEU A 421 7.41 -41.88 8.16
CA LEU A 421 7.75 -40.74 9.04
C LEU A 421 7.94 -41.13 10.52
N ALA A 422 7.23 -42.16 11.02
CA ALA A 422 7.38 -42.60 12.42
C ALA A 422 8.77 -43.18 12.73
N CYS A 423 9.53 -43.59 11.71
CA CYS A 423 10.88 -44.11 11.89
C CYS A 423 11.98 -43.03 11.94
N LYS A 424 11.67 -41.74 11.70
CA LYS A 424 12.70 -40.69 11.60
C LYS A 424 12.49 -39.42 12.44
N LEU A 425 11.30 -39.15 12.98
CA LEU A 425 10.99 -37.87 13.64
C LEU A 425 10.35 -38.09 15.02
N SER A 426 11.17 -38.14 16.06
CA SER A 426 10.72 -38.40 17.45
C SER A 426 10.31 -37.16 18.25
N LYS A 427 10.13 -35.99 17.62
CA LYS A 427 9.91 -34.71 18.34
C LYS A 427 8.86 -33.74 17.76
N LEU A 428 7.93 -34.20 16.92
CA LEU A 428 6.80 -33.33 16.53
C LEU A 428 5.70 -33.36 17.61
N THR A 429 5.39 -32.21 18.22
CA THR A 429 4.12 -31.99 18.92
C THR A 429 3.14 -31.36 17.94
N VAL A 430 2.43 -32.19 17.15
CA VAL A 430 1.27 -31.73 16.38
C VAL A 430 0.08 -31.64 17.33
N ILE A 431 -0.38 -30.42 17.63
CA ILE A 431 -1.62 -30.24 18.37
C ILE A 431 -2.77 -30.28 17.37
N LEU A 432 -3.30 -31.47 17.11
CA LEU A 432 -4.59 -31.62 16.43
C LEU A 432 -5.69 -31.24 17.43
N HIS A 433 -6.08 -29.97 17.47
CA HIS A 433 -7.32 -29.57 18.12
C HIS A 433 -8.42 -29.38 17.07
N GLY A 434 -9.41 -30.26 17.14
CA GLY A 434 -10.69 -30.07 16.48
C GLY A 434 -11.39 -28.83 17.05
N CYS A 435 -12.12 -28.14 16.17
CA CYS A 435 -13.05 -27.05 16.47
C CYS A 435 -12.42 -25.74 16.98
N ILE A 436 -12.08 -24.85 16.04
CA ILE A 436 -12.29 -23.40 16.22
C ILE A 436 -13.21 -22.95 15.09
N GLN A 437 -14.45 -23.44 15.14
CA GLN A 437 -15.59 -22.71 14.60
C GLN A 437 -16.07 -21.79 15.74
N SER A 438 -16.21 -20.50 15.43
CA SER A 438 -16.98 -19.52 16.22
C SER A 438 -16.36 -19.06 17.54
N TYR A 439 -15.43 -18.09 17.46
CA TYR A 439 -15.36 -16.99 18.44
C TYR A 439 -15.10 -15.67 17.71
N TYR A 440 -16.08 -15.26 16.92
CA TYR A 440 -16.33 -13.87 16.56
C TYR A 440 -17.82 -13.62 16.80
N MET A 441 -18.19 -13.50 18.07
CA MET A 441 -19.46 -12.95 18.53
C MET A 441 -19.28 -12.52 19.99
N CYS A 442 -18.85 -11.29 20.17
CA CYS A 442 -19.42 -10.31 21.10
C CYS A 442 -18.85 -8.93 20.77
#